data_AF-A0A8J7U5Q4-F1
#
_entry.id   AF-A0A8J7U5Q4-F1
#
_cell.length_a   1.000
_cell.length_b   1.000
_cell.length_c   1.000
_cell.angle_alpha   90.00
_cell.angle_beta   90.00
_cell.angle_gamma   90.00
#
_symmetry.space_group_name_H-M   'P 1'
#
loop_
_entity.id
_entity.type
_entity.pdbx_description
1 polymer ?
#
loop_
_entity_poly.entity_id
_entity_poly.type
_entity_poly.pdbx_seq_one_letter_code
_entity_poly.pdbx_strand_id
1 'polypeptide(L)'
;MPTCWIIAGPNGAGKTTFAMDYLPSVARCTYFINADLIAAGLSPLAPERELVAASRLLLQEIEARIESGVDFAFETTLAGRGYLKLIKRLRSMK
;
A
#
# COMPACT_ATOMS: atom_id res chain seq x y z
N MET A 1 9.44 10.58 -13.63
CA MET A 1 8.48 10.92 -12.55
C MET A 1 8.01 9.60 -11.95
N PRO A 2 8.13 9.40 -10.64
CA PRO A 2 7.62 8.19 -10.01
C PRO A 2 6.09 8.15 -10.06
N THR A 3 5.55 6.94 -10.19
CA THR A 3 4.12 6.66 -10.18
C THR A 3 3.74 5.97 -8.87
N CYS A 4 2.67 6.47 -8.24
CA CYS A 4 2.06 5.83 -7.09
C CYS A 4 0.73 5.20 -7.52
N TRP A 5 0.64 3.87 -7.50
CA TRP A 5 -0.63 3.16 -7.70
C TRP A 5 -1.36 2.96 -6.37
N ILE A 6 -2.65 3.27 -6.35
CA ILE A 6 -3.50 3.03 -5.19
C ILE A 6 -4.52 1.97 -5.57
N ILE A 7 -4.39 0.77 -5.00
CA ILE A 7 -5.34 -0.32 -5.22
C ILE A 7 -6.40 -0.24 -4.14
N ALA A 8 -7.59 0.22 -4.52
CA ALA A 8 -8.66 0.57 -3.59
C ALA A 8 -9.97 -0.19 -3.84
N GLY A 9 -10.70 -0.49 -2.76
CA GLY A 9 -12.00 -1.17 -2.80
C GLY A 9 -12.32 -1.94 -1.51
N PRO A 10 -13.55 -2.45 -1.36
CA PRO A 10 -13.99 -3.12 -0.14
C PRO A 10 -13.20 -4.40 0.15
N ASN A 11 -13.31 -4.90 1.40
CA ASN A 11 -12.76 -6.20 1.78
C ASN A 11 -13.41 -7.31 0.94
N GLY A 12 -12.62 -8.31 0.53
CA GLY A 12 -13.11 -9.42 -0.30
C GLY A 12 -13.24 -9.12 -1.80
N ALA A 13 -12.96 -7.89 -2.27
CA ALA A 13 -13.07 -7.53 -3.70
C ALA A 13 -11.96 -8.10 -4.61
N GLY A 14 -11.03 -8.91 -4.09
CA GLY A 14 -9.90 -9.46 -4.87
C GLY A 14 -8.75 -8.50 -5.13
N LYS A 15 -8.64 -7.39 -4.37
CA LYS A 15 -7.60 -6.36 -4.53
C LYS A 15 -6.18 -6.92 -4.50
N THR A 16 -5.87 -7.74 -3.51
CA THR A 16 -4.53 -8.32 -3.36
C THR A 16 -4.21 -9.28 -4.51
N THR A 17 -5.18 -10.10 -4.94
CA THR A 17 -5.02 -10.97 -6.11
C THR A 17 -4.74 -10.14 -7.37
N PHE A 18 -5.55 -9.13 -7.63
CA PHE A 18 -5.33 -8.21 -8.75
C PHE A 18 -3.96 -7.52 -8.66
N ALA A 19 -3.55 -7.06 -7.47
CA ALA A 19 -2.27 -6.40 -7.25
C ALA A 19 -1.08 -7.30 -7.60
N MET A 20 -1.11 -8.55 -7.11
CA MET A 20 -0.04 -9.53 -7.33
C MET A 20 0.14 -9.89 -8.81
N ASP A 21 -0.94 -9.85 -9.59
CA ASP A 21 -0.86 -10.10 -11.03
C ASP A 21 -0.51 -8.84 -11.81
N TYR A 22 -1.25 -7.74 -11.59
CA TYR A 22 -1.15 -6.51 -12.38
C TYR A 22 0.16 -5.74 -12.17
N LEU A 23 0.63 -5.62 -10.92
CA LEU A 23 1.79 -4.80 -10.60
C LEU A 23 3.07 -5.29 -11.27
N PRO A 24 3.46 -6.58 -11.19
CA PRO A 24 4.67 -7.05 -11.86
C PRO A 24 4.52 -7.15 -13.38
N SER A 25 3.33 -7.52 -13.88
CA SER A 25 3.15 -7.82 -15.31
C SER A 25 2.84 -6.59 -16.17
N VAL A 26 2.03 -5.66 -15.65
CA VAL A 26 1.54 -4.50 -16.40
C VAL A 26 2.21 -3.22 -15.90
N ALA A 27 2.16 -2.94 -14.61
CA ALA A 27 2.73 -1.71 -14.04
C ALA A 27 4.26 -1.74 -13.94
N ARG A 28 4.88 -2.93 -14.02
CA ARG A 28 6.30 -3.18 -13.75
C ARG A 28 6.77 -2.60 -12.41
N CYS A 29 5.85 -2.57 -11.43
CA CYS A 29 6.09 -2.05 -10.09
C CYS A 29 6.31 -3.23 -9.14
N THR A 30 7.45 -3.25 -8.44
CA THR A 30 7.80 -4.31 -7.49
C THR A 30 7.53 -3.93 -6.03
N TYR A 31 7.44 -2.64 -5.72
CA TYR A 31 7.17 -2.17 -4.37
C TYR A 31 5.67 -2.14 -4.11
N PHE A 32 5.13 -3.23 -3.56
CA PHE A 32 3.74 -3.32 -3.14
C PHE A 32 3.63 -3.34 -1.61
N ILE A 33 2.96 -2.34 -1.05
CA ILE A 33 2.80 -2.15 0.40
C ILE A 33 1.36 -2.49 0.79
N ASN A 34 1.18 -3.52 1.61
CA ASN A 34 -0.14 -4.00 2.04
C ASN A 34 -0.09 -4.35 3.54
N ALA A 35 -1.03 -3.81 4.32
CA ALA A 35 -1.04 -3.97 5.77
C ALA A 35 -1.27 -5.43 6.22
N ASP A 36 -2.12 -6.18 5.53
CA ASP A 36 -2.42 -7.58 5.86
C ASP A 36 -1.21 -8.47 5.58
N LEU A 37 -0.49 -8.22 4.48
CA LEU A 37 0.76 -8.95 4.16
C LEU A 37 1.87 -8.61 5.16
N ILE A 38 1.99 -7.35 5.58
CA ILE A 38 2.94 -6.94 6.63
C ILE A 38 2.58 -7.64 7.95
N ALA A 39 1.32 -7.62 8.36
CA ALA A 39 0.86 -8.26 9.58
C ALA A 39 1.14 -9.77 9.57
N ALA A 40 0.90 -10.43 8.43
CA ALA A 40 1.22 -11.85 8.24
C ALA A 40 2.73 -12.13 8.31
N GLY A 41 3.56 -11.20 7.82
CA GLY A 41 5.01 -11.29 7.95
C GLY A 41 5.51 -11.11 9.39
N LEU A 42 4.88 -10.22 10.17
CA LEU A 42 5.23 -9.97 11.57
C LEU A 42 4.83 -11.13 12.49
N SER A 43 3.62 -11.68 12.29
CA SER A 43 3.08 -12.77 13.11
C SER A 43 2.32 -13.75 12.22
N PRO A 44 3.01 -14.74 11.61
CA PRO A 44 2.37 -15.69 10.72
C PRO A 44 1.26 -16.54 11.36
N LEU A 45 1.31 -16.70 12.70
CA LEU A 45 0.34 -17.50 13.46
C LEU A 45 -0.78 -16.67 14.09
N ALA A 46 -0.64 -15.34 14.15
CA ALA A 46 -1.68 -14.44 14.67
C ALA A 46 -1.55 -13.03 14.04
N PRO A 47 -1.75 -12.88 12.72
CA PRO A 47 -1.58 -11.60 12.01
C PRO A 47 -2.52 -10.51 12.54
N GLU A 48 -3.73 -10.88 12.96
CA GLU A 48 -4.75 -9.95 13.45
C GLU A 48 -4.30 -9.13 14.66
N ARG A 49 -3.35 -9.67 15.46
CA ARG A 49 -2.76 -8.98 16.61
C ARG A 49 -1.80 -7.87 16.19
N GLU A 50 -1.23 -7.98 15.00
CA GLU A 50 -0.21 -7.07 14.49
C GLU A 50 -0.78 -5.98 13.56
N LEU A 51 -2.08 -5.94 13.31
CA LEU A 51 -2.69 -4.98 12.37
C LEU A 51 -2.36 -3.51 12.69
N VAL A 52 -2.28 -3.15 13.97
CA VAL A 52 -1.91 -1.78 14.38
C VAL A 52 -0.45 -1.47 14.09
N ALA A 53 0.45 -2.42 14.38
CA ALA A 53 1.88 -2.29 14.08
C ALA A 53 2.12 -2.25 12.56
N ALA A 54 1.48 -3.16 11.83
CA ALA A 54 1.52 -3.25 10.37
C ALA A 54 1.00 -1.97 9.71
N SER A 55 -0.06 -1.36 10.23
CA SER A 55 -0.58 -0.08 9.73
C SER A 55 0.44 1.06 9.88
N ARG A 56 1.20 1.08 10.98
CA ARG A 56 2.28 2.06 11.19
C ARG A 56 3.43 1.84 10.22
N LEU A 57 3.85 0.59 10.04
CA LEU A 57 4.88 0.20 9.07
C LEU A 57 4.46 0.54 7.64
N LEU A 58 3.20 0.31 7.27
CA LEU A 58 2.68 0.69 5.96
C LEU A 58 2.86 2.18 5.70
N LEU A 59 2.53 3.04 6.66
CA LEU A 59 2.70 4.48 6.51
C LEU A 59 4.18 4.87 6.40
N GLN A 60 5.05 4.23 7.19
CA GLN A 60 6.49 4.45 7.11
C GLN A 60 7.07 4.04 5.76
N GLU A 61 6.67 2.88 5.22
CA GLU A 61 7.12 2.43 3.90
C GLU A 61 6.63 3.35 2.78
N ILE A 62 5.39 3.85 2.87
CA ILE A 62 4.89 4.85 1.92
C ILE A 62 5.77 6.09 1.95
N GLU A 63 6.08 6.65 3.14
CA GLU A 63 6.97 7.81 3.25
C GLU A 63 8.36 7.53 2.69
N ALA A 64 8.95 6.37 3.01
CA ALA A 64 10.26 5.98 2.50
C ALA A 64 10.28 5.86 0.97
N ARG A 65 9.22 5.34 0.35
CA ARG A 65 9.12 5.26 -1.12
C ARG A 65 9.01 6.64 -1.75
N ILE A 66 8.21 7.52 -1.15
CA ILE A 66 8.05 8.92 -1.58
C ILE A 66 9.40 9.65 -1.54
N GLU A 67 10.14 9.52 -0.43
CA GLU A 67 11.46 10.15 -0.26
C GLU A 67 12.49 9.58 -1.24
N SER A 68 12.45 8.27 -1.51
CA SER A 68 13.36 7.63 -2.47
C SER A 68 13.05 7.96 -3.94
N GLY A 69 11.88 8.56 -4.23
CA GLY A 69 11.50 8.94 -5.58
C GLY A 69 11.31 7.75 -6.54
N VAL A 70 10.91 6.58 -6.03
CA VAL A 70 10.68 5.37 -6.81
C VAL A 70 9.20 5.07 -7.00
N ASP A 71 8.91 4.26 -8.02
CA ASP A 71 7.58 3.70 -8.27
C ASP A 71 7.15 2.79 -7.11
N PHE A 72 5.90 2.95 -6.65
CA PHE A 72 5.34 2.09 -5.61
C PHE A 72 3.82 1.98 -5.71
N ALA A 73 3.28 0.94 -5.09
CA ALA A 73 1.86 0.71 -4.96
C ALA A 73 1.50 0.42 -3.51
N PHE A 74 0.30 0.82 -3.10
CA PHE A 74 -0.25 0.37 -1.82
C PHE A 74 -1.73 -0.01 -1.93
N GLU A 75 -2.14 -0.95 -1.09
CA GLU A 75 -3.53 -1.40 -0.98
C GLU A 75 -4.25 -0.66 0.17
N THR A 76 -5.51 -0.30 -0.05
CA THR A 76 -6.35 0.33 0.97
C THR A 76 -7.83 0.06 0.68
N THR A 77 -8.68 0.18 1.69
CA THR A 77 -10.14 0.15 1.47
C THR A 77 -10.71 1.49 1.06
N LEU A 78 -9.98 2.59 1.30
CA LEU A 78 -10.50 3.97 1.26
C LEU A 78 -11.82 4.16 2.02
N ALA A 79 -12.08 3.36 3.05
CA ALA A 79 -13.30 3.45 3.88
C ALA A 79 -13.38 4.74 4.73
N GLY A 80 -12.28 5.50 4.81
CA GLY A 80 -12.21 6.77 5.54
C GLY A 80 -11.32 7.79 4.84
N ARG A 81 -11.23 8.99 5.43
CA ARG A 81 -10.50 10.15 4.84
C ARG A 81 -8.99 10.16 5.15
N GLY A 82 -8.44 9.14 5.80
CA GLY A 82 -7.04 9.11 6.25
C GLY A 82 -6.02 9.38 5.14
N TYR A 83 -6.24 8.82 3.95
CA TYR A 83 -5.35 8.97 2.80
C TYR A 83 -5.52 10.29 2.04
N LEU A 84 -6.52 11.12 2.35
CA LEU A 84 -6.80 12.34 1.57
C LEU A 84 -5.63 13.34 1.60
N LYS A 85 -5.00 13.50 2.77
CA LYS A 85 -3.83 14.39 2.92
C LYS A 85 -2.64 13.87 2.11
N LEU A 86 -2.39 12.56 2.15
CA LEU A 86 -1.33 11.90 1.38
C LEU A 86 -1.53 12.10 -0.13
N ILE A 87 -2.73 11.81 -0.65
CA ILE A 87 -3.04 11.91 -2.08
C ILE A 87 -2.87 13.36 -2.57
N LYS A 88 -3.31 14.35 -1.77
CA LYS A 88 -3.10 15.77 -2.08
C LYS A 88 -1.61 16.13 -2.14
N ARG A 89 -0.82 15.64 -1.20
CA ARG A 89 0.64 15.84 -1.18
C ARG A 89 1.27 15.24 -2.45
N LEU A 90 1.01 13.97 -2.75
CA LEU A 90 1.53 13.29 -3.93
C LEU A 90 1.23 14.04 -5.24
N ARG A 91 0.00 14.54 -5.40
CA ARG A 91 -0.38 15.32 -6.60
C ARG A 91 0.30 16.68 -6.71
N SER A 92 0.79 17.23 -5.60
CA SER A 92 1.50 18.52 -5.58
C SER A 92 3.00 18.39 -5.86
N MET A 93 3.54 17.17 -5.76
CA MET A 93 4.92 16.86 -6.07
C MET A 93 5.04 16.80 -7.61
N LYS A 94 5.78 17.76 -8.18
CA LYS A 94 6.09 17.80 -9.62
C LYS A 94 7.25 16.88 -9.96
#